data_AF-A0A0Q8FG66-F1
#
_entry.id   AF-A0A0Q8FG66-F1
#
_cell.length_a   1.000
_cell.length_b   1.000
_cell.length_c   1.000
_cell.angle_alpha   90.00
_cell.angle_beta   90.00
_cell.angle_gamma   90.00
#
_symmetry.space_group_name_H-M   'P 1'
#
loop_
_entity.id
_entity.type
_entity.pdbx_description
1 polymer ?
#
loop_
_entity_poly.entity_id
_entity_poly.type
_entity_poly.pdbx_seq_one_letter_code
_entity_poly.pdbx_strand_id
1 'polypeptide(L)'
;MIEAIHKQLMSELDRAGRADTVFVVSGVLFNILVLFVNWAQASSLSEGRGNLMIYLLFTAGSLLISCTALLALINSRRICNSVHSALEQIYKDQNVAHYLPKGLSTLGNKRFILSFIVVGGTGLLAVIIPLLQMSASSNGP
;
A
#
# COMPACT_ATOMS: atom_id res chain seq x y z
N MET A 1 20.61 -12.29 -26.92
CA MET A 1 20.09 -13.02 -25.74
C MET A 1 20.00 -12.11 -24.51
N ILE A 2 21.06 -11.39 -24.15
CA ILE A 2 21.08 -10.38 -23.06
C ILE A 2 20.02 -9.29 -23.26
N GLU A 3 19.81 -8.83 -24.48
CA GLU A 3 18.77 -7.84 -24.83
C GLU A 3 17.36 -8.33 -24.51
N ALA A 4 17.09 -9.62 -24.73
CA ALA A 4 15.81 -10.25 -24.40
C ALA A 4 15.60 -10.33 -22.88
N ILE A 5 16.65 -10.69 -22.12
CA ILE A 5 16.63 -10.70 -20.65
C ILE A 5 16.45 -9.27 -20.10
N HIS A 6 17.16 -8.28 -20.66
CA HIS A 6 17.04 -6.89 -20.27
C HIS A 6 15.63 -6.34 -20.52
N LYS A 7 15.05 -6.63 -21.69
CA LYS A 7 13.69 -6.25 -22.04
C LYS A 7 12.66 -6.92 -21.12
N GLN A 8 12.88 -8.19 -20.77
CA GLN A 8 12.03 -8.89 -19.81
C GLN A 8 12.13 -8.27 -18.42
N LEU A 9 13.33 -8.01 -17.90
CA LEU A 9 13.53 -7.34 -16.60
C LEU A 9 12.87 -5.95 -16.56
N MET A 10 13.01 -5.16 -17.63
CA MET A 10 12.37 -3.84 -17.70
C MET A 10 10.85 -3.95 -17.78
N SER A 11 10.31 -4.95 -18.49
CA SER A 11 8.86 -5.18 -18.54
C SER A 11 8.29 -5.64 -17.19
N GLU A 12 9.01 -6.45 -16.43
CA GLU A 12 8.63 -6.85 -15.07
C GLU A 12 8.68 -5.67 -14.10
N LEU A 13 9.69 -4.81 -14.23
CA LEU A 13 9.82 -3.61 -13.40
C LEU A 13 8.70 -2.59 -13.67
N ASP A 14 8.35 -2.36 -14.93
CA ASP A 14 7.24 -1.47 -15.31
C ASP A 14 5.88 -2.03 -14.85
N ARG A 15 5.69 -3.34 -15.01
CA ARG A 15 4.49 -4.04 -14.52
C ARG A 15 4.37 -3.95 -12.99
N ALA A 16 5.47 -4.14 -12.26
CA ALA A 16 5.51 -3.97 -10.81
C ALA A 16 5.20 -2.53 -10.38
N GLY A 17 5.74 -1.53 -11.08
CA GLY A 17 5.48 -0.11 -10.79
C GLY A 17 4.04 0.32 -11.05
N ARG A 18 3.43 -0.17 -12.13
CA ARG A 18 1.99 0.06 -12.42
C ARG A 18 1.10 -0.60 -11.38
N ALA A 19 1.39 -1.85 -11.01
CA ALA A 19 0.63 -2.56 -9.99
C ALA A 19 0.70 -1.83 -8.62
N ASP A 20 1.89 -1.37 -8.22
CA ASP A 20 2.09 -0.62 -6.98
C ASP A 20 1.19 0.63 -6.93
N THR A 21 1.17 1.41 -8.02
CA THR A 21 0.32 2.61 -8.10
C THR A 21 -1.17 2.27 -7.98
N VAL A 22 -1.64 1.21 -8.65
CA VAL A 22 -3.05 0.78 -8.58
C VAL A 22 -3.42 0.33 -7.16
N PHE A 23 -2.54 -0.42 -6.48
CA PHE A 23 -2.79 -0.85 -5.10
C PHE A 23 -2.81 0.33 -4.11
N VAL A 24 -1.88 1.27 -4.25
CA VAL A 24 -1.86 2.49 -3.43
C VAL A 24 -3.13 3.31 -3.63
N VAL A 25 -3.48 3.63 -4.88
CA VAL A 25 -4.66 4.46 -5.19
C VAL A 25 -5.94 3.79 -4.73
N SER A 26 -6.09 2.48 -4.99
CA SER A 26 -7.29 1.73 -4.58
C SER A 26 -7.41 1.66 -3.07
N GLY A 27 -6.30 1.40 -2.36
CA GLY A 27 -6.28 1.37 -0.89
C GLY A 27 -6.63 2.71 -0.26
N VAL A 28 -6.09 3.81 -0.78
CA VAL A 28 -6.40 5.17 -0.32
C VAL A 28 -7.87 5.51 -0.57
N LEU A 29 -8.38 5.27 -1.78
CA LEU A 29 -9.79 5.52 -2.10
C LEU A 29 -10.74 4.69 -1.21
N PHE A 30 -10.39 3.43 -0.96
CA PHE A 30 -11.18 2.58 -0.08
C PHE A 30 -11.18 3.08 1.36
N ASN A 31 -10.02 3.48 1.89
CA ASN A 31 -9.91 4.04 3.25
C ASN A 31 -10.75 5.31 3.41
N ILE A 32 -10.78 6.19 2.41
CA ILE A 32 -11.63 7.39 2.40
C ILE A 32 -13.11 6.99 2.41
N LEU A 33 -13.51 6.01 1.59
CA LEU A 33 -14.90 5.51 1.55
C LEU A 33 -15.33 4.96 2.92
N VAL A 34 -14.47 4.16 3.57
CA VAL A 34 -14.74 3.61 4.90
C VAL A 34 -14.91 4.72 5.92
N LEU A 35 -14.03 5.72 5.92
CA LEU A 35 -14.15 6.87 6.82
C LEU A 35 -15.48 7.60 6.63
N PHE A 36 -15.91 7.79 5.38
CA PHE A 36 -17.19 8.41 5.07
C PHE A 36 -18.37 7.60 5.58
N VAL A 37 -18.39 6.29 5.33
CA VAL A 37 -19.45 5.38 5.79
C VAL A 37 -19.49 5.32 7.33
N ASN A 38 -18.33 5.20 7.98
CA ASN A 38 -18.25 5.15 9.44
C ASN A 38 -18.69 6.47 10.08
N TRP A 39 -18.35 7.61 9.49
CA TRP A 39 -18.84 8.91 9.95
C TRP A 39 -20.36 9.03 9.83
N ALA A 40 -20.94 8.62 8.69
CA ALA A 40 -22.38 8.62 8.49
C ALA A 40 -23.10 7.69 9.50
N GLN A 41 -22.56 6.49 9.73
CA GLN A 41 -23.13 5.53 10.68
C GLN A 41 -22.95 5.94 12.15
N ALA A 42 -21.89 6.67 12.50
CA ALA A 42 -21.70 7.15 13.86
C ALA A 42 -22.85 8.09 14.30
N SER A 43 -23.36 8.91 13.36
CA SER A 43 -24.52 9.76 13.62
C SER A 43 -25.81 8.96 13.88
N SER A 44 -26.05 7.90 13.10
CA SER A 44 -27.25 7.06 13.26
C SER A 44 -27.18 6.15 14.49
N LEU A 45 -25.99 5.71 14.91
CA LEU A 45 -25.76 4.97 16.16
C LEU A 45 -26.17 5.80 17.39
N SER A 46 -25.85 7.11 17.40
CA SER A 46 -26.23 8.00 18.50
C SER A 46 -27.75 8.19 18.66
N GLU A 47 -28.52 8.00 17.57
CA GLU A 47 -29.98 8.07 17.55
C GLU A 47 -30.67 6.70 17.79
N GLY A 48 -29.91 5.65 18.14
CA GLY A 48 -30.44 4.30 18.36
C GLY A 48 -30.94 3.58 17.09
N ARG A 49 -30.67 4.14 15.91
CA ARG A 49 -31.08 3.60 14.59
C ARG A 49 -29.94 2.97 13.79
N GLY A 50 -28.70 3.16 14.23
CA GLY A 50 -27.51 2.64 13.56
C GLY A 50 -27.28 1.15 13.82
N ASN A 51 -26.76 0.44 12.81
CA ASN A 51 -26.49 -1.00 12.91
C ASN A 51 -25.00 -1.23 13.21
N LEU A 52 -24.73 -1.63 14.45
CA LEU A 52 -23.38 -1.93 14.97
C LEU A 52 -22.65 -3.00 14.13
N MET A 53 -23.41 -3.96 13.55
CA MET A 53 -22.85 -5.02 12.73
C MET A 53 -22.33 -4.50 11.39
N ILE A 54 -23.02 -3.53 10.78
CA ILE A 54 -22.56 -2.87 9.53
C ILE A 54 -21.27 -2.07 9.83
N TYR A 55 -21.23 -1.37 10.95
CA TYR A 55 -20.06 -0.60 11.37
C TYR A 55 -18.81 -1.46 11.56
N LEU A 56 -18.94 -2.59 12.27
CA LEU A 56 -17.85 -3.56 12.45
C LEU A 56 -17.42 -4.19 11.13
N LEU A 57 -18.36 -4.51 10.24
CA LEU A 57 -18.06 -5.12 8.94
C LEU A 57 -17.22 -4.17 8.06
N PHE A 58 -17.60 -2.89 7.97
CA PHE A 58 -16.83 -1.90 7.20
C PHE A 58 -15.45 -1.63 7.79
N THR A 59 -15.35 -1.59 9.13
CA THR A 59 -14.07 -1.43 9.84
C THR A 59 -13.15 -2.65 9.65
N ALA A 60 -13.69 -3.87 9.69
CA ALA A 60 -12.93 -5.08 9.40
C ALA A 60 -12.48 -5.14 7.92
N GLY A 61 -13.36 -4.72 7.00
CA GLY A 61 -13.05 -4.63 5.57
C GLY A 61 -11.90 -3.67 5.26
N SER A 62 -11.85 -2.51 5.93
CA SER A 62 -10.75 -1.54 5.77
C SER A 62 -9.41 -2.07 6.24
N LEU A 63 -9.42 -2.85 7.32
CA LEU A 63 -8.24 -3.50 7.85
C LEU A 63 -7.72 -4.56 6.86
N LEU A 64 -8.60 -5.37 6.27
CA LEU A 64 -8.23 -6.34 5.23
C LEU A 64 -7.64 -5.66 3.99
N ILE A 65 -8.27 -4.60 3.50
CA ILE A 65 -7.80 -3.91 2.29
C ILE A 65 -6.49 -3.16 2.53
N SER A 66 -6.35 -2.50 3.68
CA SER A 66 -5.08 -1.87 4.06
C SER A 66 -3.96 -2.91 4.20
N CYS A 67 -4.24 -4.07 4.80
CA CYS A 67 -3.26 -5.15 4.95
C CYS A 67 -2.83 -5.72 3.58
N THR A 68 -3.80 -6.00 2.70
CA THR A 68 -3.49 -6.51 1.35
C THR A 68 -2.71 -5.49 0.51
N ALA A 69 -3.02 -4.20 0.59
CA ALA A 69 -2.25 -3.14 -0.06
C ALA A 69 -0.81 -3.07 0.46
N LEU A 70 -0.60 -3.19 1.78
CA LEU A 70 0.75 -3.23 2.37
C LEU A 70 1.54 -4.46 1.93
N LEU A 71 0.91 -5.64 1.89
CA LEU A 71 1.55 -6.88 1.40
C LEU A 71 1.93 -6.77 -0.08
N ALA A 72 1.08 -6.16 -0.91
CA ALA A 72 1.38 -5.91 -2.32
C ALA A 72 2.61 -4.99 -2.48
N LEU A 73 2.69 -3.91 -1.70
CA LEU A 73 3.85 -3.02 -1.66
C LEU A 73 5.14 -3.78 -1.31
N ILE A 74 5.09 -4.59 -0.24
CA ILE A 74 6.26 -5.36 0.22
C ILE A 74 6.74 -6.33 -0.86
N ASN A 75 5.82 -7.03 -1.52
CA ASN A 75 6.17 -7.94 -2.61
C ASN A 75 6.75 -7.18 -3.83
N SER A 76 6.19 -6.02 -4.19
CA SER A 76 6.72 -5.18 -5.27
C SER A 76 8.18 -4.76 -5.01
N ARG A 77 8.49 -4.37 -3.76
CA ARG A 77 9.87 -4.05 -3.34
C ARG A 77 10.80 -5.25 -3.48
N ARG A 78 10.37 -6.45 -3.11
CA ARG A 78 11.18 -7.68 -3.25
C ARG A 78 11.52 -7.96 -4.71
N ILE A 79 10.55 -7.83 -5.61
CA ILE A 79 10.75 -8.01 -7.06
C ILE A 79 11.74 -6.96 -7.58
N CYS A 80 11.55 -5.68 -7.25
CA CYS A 80 12.46 -4.61 -7.68
C CYS A 80 13.90 -4.85 -7.21
N ASN A 81 14.09 -5.30 -5.96
CA ASN A 81 15.42 -5.62 -5.44
C ASN A 81 16.04 -6.83 -6.15
N SER A 82 15.26 -7.87 -6.42
CA SER A 82 15.73 -9.06 -7.14
C SER A 82 16.13 -8.73 -8.59
N VAL A 83 15.32 -7.93 -9.30
CA VAL A 83 15.61 -7.42 -10.64
C VAL A 83 16.88 -6.57 -10.63
N HIS A 84 17.04 -5.66 -9.68
CA HIS A 84 18.23 -4.82 -9.58
C HIS A 84 19.50 -5.65 -9.33
N SER A 85 19.43 -6.64 -8.42
CA SER A 85 20.54 -7.55 -8.16
C SER A 85 20.91 -8.38 -9.39
N ALA A 86 19.93 -8.89 -10.12
CA ALA A 86 20.17 -9.64 -11.35
C ALA A 86 20.78 -8.76 -12.44
N LEU A 87 20.32 -7.51 -12.57
CA LEU A 87 20.87 -6.54 -13.51
C LEU A 87 22.34 -6.21 -13.16
N GLU A 88 22.64 -5.95 -11.88
CA GLU A 88 24.00 -5.66 -11.42
C GLU A 88 24.97 -6.81 -11.76
N GLN A 89 24.52 -8.06 -11.58
CA GLN A 89 25.32 -9.24 -11.92
C GLN A 89 25.60 -9.33 -13.42
N ILE A 90 24.57 -9.15 -14.27
CA ILE A 90 24.73 -9.15 -15.74
C ILE A 90 25.71 -8.05 -16.21
N TYR A 91 25.69 -6.88 -15.57
CA TYR A 91 26.57 -5.76 -15.92
C TYR A 91 28.01 -5.98 -15.44
N LYS A 92 28.21 -6.65 -14.30
CA LYS A 92 29.54 -7.09 -13.83
C LYS A 92 30.15 -8.12 -14.77
N ASP A 93 29.37 -9.13 -15.17
CA ASP A 93 29.82 -10.19 -16.06
C ASP A 93 30.23 -9.66 -17.44
N GLN A 94 29.62 -8.55 -17.89
CA GLN A 94 29.95 -7.88 -19.15
C GLN A 94 30.95 -6.74 -19.02
N ASN A 95 31.58 -6.54 -17.86
CA ASN A 95 32.58 -5.49 -17.63
C ASN A 95 32.09 -4.05 -17.91
N VAL A 96 30.77 -3.81 -17.81
CA VAL A 96 30.12 -2.52 -18.07
C VAL A 96 29.52 -1.90 -16.79
N ALA A 97 29.93 -2.41 -15.63
CA ALA A 97 29.43 -1.98 -14.33
C ALA A 97 29.64 -0.47 -14.05
N HIS A 98 30.61 0.18 -14.69
CA HIS A 98 30.87 1.61 -14.51
C HIS A 98 29.79 2.52 -15.10
N TYR A 99 28.97 2.02 -16.03
CA TYR A 99 27.81 2.75 -16.55
C TYR A 99 26.59 2.70 -15.63
N LEU A 100 26.62 1.88 -14.57
CA LEU A 100 25.51 1.78 -13.63
C LEU A 100 25.50 3.01 -12.70
N PRO A 101 24.42 3.82 -12.68
CA PRO A 101 24.34 4.96 -11.78
C PRO A 101 24.38 4.49 -10.33
N LYS A 102 25.34 5.00 -9.56
CA LYS A 102 25.42 4.77 -8.12
C LYS A 102 24.17 5.39 -7.46
N GLY A 103 23.33 4.57 -6.82
CA GLY A 103 22.16 5.05 -6.07
C GLY A 103 20.78 4.77 -6.69
N LEU A 104 20.67 3.94 -7.73
CA LEU A 104 19.35 3.49 -8.22
C LEU A 104 18.52 2.78 -7.14
N SER A 105 19.17 1.98 -6.29
CA SER A 105 18.53 1.27 -5.18
C SER A 105 17.99 2.21 -4.08
N THR A 106 18.64 3.36 -3.84
CA THR A 106 18.19 4.31 -2.82
C THR A 106 16.97 5.12 -3.27
N LEU A 107 16.85 5.42 -4.57
CA LEU A 107 15.67 6.09 -5.12
C LEU A 107 14.42 5.19 -5.06
N GLY A 108 14.56 3.90 -5.39
CA GLY A 108 13.49 2.91 -5.24
C GLY A 108 13.03 2.76 -3.79
N ASN A 109 13.98 2.77 -2.84
CA ASN A 109 13.68 2.68 -1.41
C ASN A 109 12.89 3.90 -0.90
N LYS A 110 13.22 5.11 -1.36
CA LYS A 110 12.49 6.34 -0.98
C LYS A 110 11.04 6.31 -1.47
N ARG A 111 10.79 5.89 -2.72
CA ARG A 111 9.43 5.77 -3.27
C ARG A 111 8.59 4.76 -2.47
N PHE A 112 9.17 3.60 -2.18
CA PHE A 112 8.52 2.58 -1.35
C PHE A 112 8.15 3.13 0.04
N ILE A 113 9.07 3.81 0.73
CA ILE A 113 8.80 4.38 2.06
C ILE A 113 7.66 5.39 2.00
N LEU A 114 7.65 6.26 0.98
CA LEU A 114 6.61 7.27 0.83
C LEU A 114 5.23 6.63 0.64
N SER A 115 5.13 5.66 -0.28
CA SER A 115 3.88 4.92 -0.53
C SER A 115 3.44 4.11 0.70
N PHE A 116 4.38 3.50 1.42
CA PHE A 116 4.11 2.73 2.63
C PHE A 116 3.56 3.61 3.75
N ILE A 117 4.13 4.81 3.96
CA ILE A 117 3.63 5.77 4.95
C ILE A 117 2.22 6.25 4.59
N VAL A 118 1.95 6.53 3.32
CA VAL A 118 0.62 7.00 2.87
C VAL A 118 -0.45 5.92 3.05
N VAL A 119 -0.21 4.71 2.55
CA VAL A 119 -1.17 3.60 2.67
C VAL A 119 -1.31 3.14 4.12
N GLY A 120 -0.18 2.98 4.82
CA GLY A 120 -0.16 2.58 6.22
C GLY A 120 -0.83 3.62 7.12
N GLY A 121 -0.51 4.90 6.92
CA GLY A 121 -1.10 6.01 7.69
C GLY A 121 -2.60 6.15 7.46
N THR A 122 -3.05 6.12 6.20
CA THR A 122 -4.49 6.20 5.88
C THR A 122 -5.27 4.98 6.38
N GLY A 123 -4.70 3.77 6.27
CA GLY A 123 -5.31 2.55 6.79
C GLY A 123 -5.42 2.54 8.31
N LEU A 124 -4.38 3.01 8.99
CA LEU A 124 -4.35 3.11 10.44
C LEU A 124 -5.39 4.13 10.93
N LEU A 125 -5.51 5.29 10.27
CA LEU A 125 -6.58 6.27 10.57
C LEU A 125 -7.98 5.72 10.29
N ALA A 126 -8.15 4.97 9.20
CA ALA A 126 -9.43 4.34 8.85
C ALA A 126 -9.90 3.30 9.87
N VAL A 127 -9.02 2.81 10.74
CA VAL A 127 -9.34 1.89 11.83
C VAL A 127 -9.42 2.62 13.19
N ILE A 128 -8.47 3.50 13.48
CA ILE A 128 -8.44 4.21 14.77
C ILE A 128 -9.64 5.14 14.95
N ILE A 129 -9.99 5.93 13.93
CA ILE A 129 -11.09 6.91 14.04
C ILE A 129 -12.41 6.21 14.43
N PRO A 130 -12.81 5.13 13.74
CA PRO A 130 -13.98 4.35 14.15
C PRO A 130 -13.88 3.77 15.56
N LEU A 131 -12.72 3.23 15.94
CA LEU A 131 -12.55 2.66 17.28
C LEU A 131 -12.70 3.71 18.39
N LEU A 132 -12.17 4.92 18.17
CA LEU A 132 -12.31 6.03 19.10
C LEU A 132 -13.76 6.52 19.21
N GLN A 133 -14.50 6.55 18.09
CA GLN A 133 -15.93 6.88 18.12
C GLN A 133 -16.74 5.84 18.90
N MET A 134 -16.39 4.55 18.77
CA MET A 134 -17.06 3.48 19.50
C MET A 134 -16.80 3.57 21.01
N SER A 135 -15.56 3.84 21.43
CA SER A 135 -15.24 3.98 22.86
C SER A 135 -15.83 5.26 23.48
N ALA A 136 -15.91 6.35 22.70
CA ALA A 136 -16.59 7.57 23.13
C ALA A 136 -18.10 7.34 23.31
N SER A 137 -18.73 6.57 22.43
CA SER A 137 -20.15 6.21 22.55
C SER A 137 -20.46 5.31 23.76
N SER A 138 -19.49 4.55 24.27
CA SER A 138 -19.69 3.69 25.46
C SER A 138 -19.48 4.41 26.79
N ASN A 139 -18.92 5.62 26.78
CA ASN A 139 -18.61 6.43 27.97
C ASN A 139 -19.51 7.69 28.08
N GLY A 140 -20.54 7.82 27.25
CA GLY A 140 -21.57 8.84 27.41
C GLY A 140 -22.54 8.49 28.54
N PRO A 141 -22.99 9.47 29.35
CA PRO A 141 -23.99 9.26 30.40
C PRO A 141 -25.36 8.81 29.86
#